data_AF-A0A6C0AWH1-F1
#
_entry.id   AF-A0A6C0AWH1-F1
#
_cell.length_a   1.000
_cell.length_b   1.000
_cell.length_c   1.000
_cell.angle_alpha   90.00
_cell.angle_beta   90.00
_cell.angle_gamma   90.00
#
_symmetry.space_group_name_H-M   'P 1'
#
loop_
_entity.id
_entity.type
_entity.pdbx_description
1 polymer ?
#
loop_
_entity_poly.entity_id
_entity_poly.type
_entity_poly.pdbx_seq_one_letter_code
_entity_poly.pdbx_strand_id
1 'polypeptide(L)' 'MLALSEQLYNNDWTFVVPNVNKKYKINVFDDGNQNLINNINEWVLFGTWNGKYALFNVKDYDIIIKSISNWKVELIN' A
#
# COMPACT_ATOMS: atom_id res chain seq x y z
N MET A 1 1.49 -15.73 -9.52
CA MET A 1 0.95 -14.62 -8.72
C MET A 1 1.10 -15.03 -7.27
N LEU A 2 2.02 -14.40 -6.53
CA LEU A 2 2.19 -14.68 -5.10
C LEU A 2 0.96 -14.14 -4.36
N ALA A 3 0.53 -14.81 -3.29
CA ALA A 3 -0.59 -14.30 -2.51
C ALA A 3 -0.19 -12.98 -1.84
N LEU A 4 -1.09 -12.00 -1.77
CA LEU A 4 -0.80 -10.70 -1.14
C LEU A 4 -0.33 -10.84 0.32
N SER A 5 -0.81 -11.86 1.03
CA SER A 5 -0.33 -12.20 2.37
C SER A 5 1.16 -12.55 2.42
N GLU A 6 1.72 -13.14 1.35
CA GLU A 6 3.14 -13.48 1.23
C GLU A 6 4.01 -12.25 0.88
N GLN A 7 3.38 -11.14 0.49
CA GLN A 7 4.06 -9.88 0.16
C GLN A 7 4.28 -8.98 1.37
N LEU A 8 3.72 -9.35 2.53
CA LEU A 8 3.95 -8.65 3.78
C LEU A 8 5.42 -8.73 4.19
N TYR A 9 5.92 -7.68 4.84
CA TYR A 9 7.35 -7.52 5.08
C TYR A 9 7.91 -8.59 6.03
N ASN A 10 7.14 -8.99 7.05
CA ASN A 10 7.47 -10.04 7.99
C ASN A 10 6.19 -10.54 8.71
N ASN A 11 6.35 -11.47 9.66
CA ASN A 11 5.24 -12.11 10.39
C ASN A 11 4.52 -11.17 11.39
N ASP A 12 5.07 -9.99 11.67
CA ASP A 12 4.40 -9.03 12.57
C ASP A 12 3.26 -8.29 11.87
N TRP A 13 3.22 -8.33 10.53
CA TRP A 13 2.19 -7.68 9.75
C TRP A 13 0.87 -8.45 9.81
N THR A 14 -0.21 -7.70 10.05
CA THR A 14 -1.56 -8.23 9.95
C THR A 14 -2.06 -8.09 8.52
N PHE A 15 -2.39 -9.22 7.89
CA PHE A 15 -3.08 -9.20 6.60
C PHE A 15 -4.48 -8.63 6.74
N VAL A 16 -4.85 -7.74 5.83
CA VAL A 16 -6.19 -7.16 5.73
C VAL A 16 -6.75 -7.55 4.38
N VAL A 17 -7.96 -8.12 4.36
CA VAL A 17 -8.64 -8.45 3.12
C VAL A 17 -8.83 -7.17 2.30
N PRO A 18 -8.25 -7.09 1.08
CA PRO A 18 -8.33 -5.88 0.27
C PRO A 18 -9.77 -5.50 -0.06
N ASN A 19 -10.08 -4.22 0.06
CA ASN A 19 -11.36 -3.67 -0.38
C ASN A 19 -11.10 -2.70 -1.54
N VAL A 20 -11.38 -3.15 -2.76
CA VAL A 20 -11.16 -2.37 -3.99
C VAL A 20 -12.00 -1.09 -4.08
N ASN A 21 -13.06 -0.97 -3.28
CA ASN A 21 -13.85 0.25 -3.17
C ASN A 21 -13.24 1.26 -2.19
N LYS A 22 -12.32 0.84 -1.31
CA LYS A 22 -11.59 1.71 -0.39
C LYS A 22 -10.19 1.96 -0.91
N LYS A 23 -10.02 3.09 -1.57
CA LYS A 23 -8.75 3.49 -2.18
C LYS A 23 -8.05 4.55 -1.34
N TYR A 24 -6.73 4.54 -1.39
CA TYR A 24 -5.86 5.49 -0.73
C TYR A 24 -5.00 6.20 -1.77
N LYS A 25 -4.69 7.47 -1.52
CA LYS A 25 -3.65 8.21 -2.24
C LYS A 25 -2.47 8.46 -1.30
N ILE A 26 -1.28 8.54 -1.87
CA ILE A 26 -0.06 8.91 -1.15
C ILE A 26 0.10 10.42 -1.27
N ASN A 27 0.16 11.11 -0.14
CA ASN A 27 0.36 12.55 -0.09
C ASN A 27 1.84 12.93 0.03
N VAL A 28 2.68 12.02 0.55
CA VAL A 28 4.11 12.24 0.74
C VAL A 28 4.90 11.05 0.20
N PHE A 29 5.60 11.27 -0.89
CA PHE A 29 6.59 10.34 -1.44
C PHE A 29 7.96 10.70 -0.87
N ASP A 30 8.62 9.74 -0.23
CA ASP A 30 10.00 9.88 0.26
C ASP A 30 10.97 9.03 -0.58
N ASP A 31 12.24 9.02 -0.21
CA ASP A 31 13.32 8.31 -0.94
C ASP A 31 12.98 6.82 -1.22
N GLY A 32 12.17 6.17 -0.38
CA GLY A 32 11.76 4.77 -0.57
C GLY A 32 10.71 4.56 -1.66
N ASN A 33 10.04 5.62 -2.12
CA ASN A 33 8.88 5.54 -3.00
C ASN A 33 8.81 6.66 -4.06
N GLN A 34 9.87 7.45 -4.23
CA GLN A 34 9.98 8.47 -5.29
C GLN A 34 9.69 7.92 -6.69
N ASN A 35 10.14 6.69 -6.99
CA ASN A 35 9.91 6.06 -8.29
C ASN A 35 8.43 5.85 -8.61
N LEU A 36 7.55 5.89 -7.60
CA LEU A 36 6.11 5.66 -7.74
C LEU A 36 5.32 6.95 -8.04
N ILE A 37 5.97 8.12 -8.05
CA ILE A 37 5.33 9.42 -8.34
C ILE A 37 4.67 9.44 -9.72
N ASN A 38 5.23 8.70 -10.69
CA ASN A 38 4.71 8.65 -12.05
C ASN A 38 3.58 7.63 -12.24
N ASN A 39 3.29 6.81 -11.22
CA ASN A 39 2.20 5.85 -11.26
C ASN A 39 0.86 6.52 -10.90
N ILE A 40 -0.25 5.86 -11.25
CA ILE A 40 -1.57 6.26 -10.76
C ILE A 40 -1.55 6.23 -9.23
N ASN A 41 -1.83 7.36 -8.60
CA ASN A 41 -1.78 7.49 -7.15
C ASN A 41 -3.06 6.99 -6.47
N GLU A 42 -3.47 5.77 -6.81
CA GLU A 42 -4.60 5.07 -6.22
C GLU A 42 -4.13 3.69 -5.77
N TRP A 43 -4.33 3.41 -4.49
CA TRP A 43 -3.73 2.28 -3.80
C TRP A 43 -4.77 1.56 -2.94
N VAL A 44 -4.64 0.25 -2.79
CA VAL A 44 -5.52 -0.55 -1.94
C VAL A 44 -4.70 -1.17 -0.83
N LEU A 45 -5.23 -1.08 0.39
CA LEU A 45 -4.61 -1.61 1.59
C LEU A 45 -4.79 -3.13 1.67
N PHE A 46 -3.70 -3.84 1.96
CA PHE A 46 -3.72 -5.29 2.18
C PHE A 46 -2.96 -5.71 3.45
N GLY A 47 -2.31 -4.78 4.15
CA GLY A 47 -1.61 -5.09 5.39
C GLY A 47 -1.44 -3.88 6.29
N THR A 48 -1.38 -4.13 7.59
CA THR A 48 -1.09 -3.10 8.61
C THR A 48 -0.09 -3.60 9.63
N TRP A 49 0.76 -2.70 10.10
CA TRP A 49 1.69 -2.96 11.20
C TRP A 49 2.17 -1.67 11.84
N ASN A 50 1.97 -1.49 13.15
CA ASN A 50 2.52 -0.39 13.94
C ASN A 50 2.42 1.01 13.27
N GLY A 51 1.21 1.40 12.85
CA GLY A 51 0.97 2.69 12.17
C GLY A 51 1.51 2.76 10.74
N LYS A 52 1.86 1.62 10.13
CA LYS A 52 2.24 1.50 8.73
C LYS A 52 1.24 0.66 7.97
N TYR A 53 1.15 0.92 6.67
CA TYR A 53 0.34 0.18 5.71
C TYR A 53 1.20 -0.49 4.65
N ALA A 54 0.69 -1.60 4.13
CA ALA A 54 1.14 -2.25 2.92
C ALA A 54 0.04 -2.09 1.88
N LEU A 55 0.41 -1.58 0.71
CA LEU A 55 -0.51 -1.16 -0.34
C LEU A 55 -0.09 -1.73 -1.70
N PHE A 56 -1.06 -2.03 -2.55
CA PHE A 56 -0.80 -2.32 -3.97
C PHE A 56 -1.52 -1.31 -4.87
N ASN A 57 -1.00 -1.09 -6.06
CA ASN A 57 -1.55 -0.11 -6.99
C ASN A 57 -2.85 -0.63 -7.64
N VAL A 58 -3.87 0.21 -7.80
CA VAL A 58 -5.15 -0.24 -8.42
C VAL A 58 -5.02 -0.61 -9.89
N LYS A 59 -4.04 -0.04 -10.60
CA LYS A 59 -3.86 -0.26 -12.04
C LYS A 59 -2.95 -1.44 -12.34
N ASP A 60 -1.95 -1.64 -11.49
CA ASP A 60 -0.94 -2.69 -11.61
C ASP A 60 -0.70 -3.36 -10.26
N TYR A 61 -1.27 -4.55 -10.08
CA TYR A 61 -1.23 -5.27 -8.81
C TYR A 61 0.16 -5.79 -8.43
N ASP A 62 1.12 -5.77 -9.35
CA ASP A 62 2.52 -6.14 -9.07
C ASP A 62 3.31 -4.98 -8.43
N ILE A 63 2.79 -3.74 -8.51
CA ILE A 63 3.40 -2.58 -7.85
C ILE A 63 2.94 -2.53 -6.39
N ILE A 64 3.86 -2.91 -5.50
CA ILE A 64 3.61 -3.05 -4.07
C ILE A 64 4.47 -2.07 -3.27
N ILE A 65 3.82 -1.36 -2.36
CA ILE A 65 4.46 -0.64 -1.27
C ILE A 65 4.37 -1.51 -0.03
N LYS A 66 5.50 -2.11 0.35
CA LYS A 66 5.55 -3.04 1.49
C LYS A 66 5.41 -2.35 2.85
N SER A 67 5.74 -1.07 2.93
CA SER A 67 5.73 -0.31 4.19
C SER A 67 5.68 1.19 3.91
N ILE A 68 4.56 1.82 4.24
CA ILE A 68 4.44 3.28 4.28
C ILE A 68 3.74 3.71 5.57
N SER A 69 4.19 4.80 6.20
CA SER A 69 3.51 5.33 7.38
C SER A 69 2.10 5.80 7.03
N ASN A 70 1.12 5.46 7.88
CA ASN A 70 -0.29 5.76 7.64
C ASN A 70 -0.58 7.26 7.48
N TRP A 71 0.17 8.14 8.14
CA TRP A 71 0.02 9.60 8.03
C TRP A 71 0.39 10.14 6.64
N LYS A 72 1.14 9.37 5.84
CA LYS A 72 1.50 9.74 4.45
C LYS A 72 0.42 9.39 3.45
N VAL A 73 -0.66 8.73 3.89
CA VAL A 73 -1.74 8.29 3.01
C VAL A 73 -3.09 8.85 3.46
N GLU A 74 -3.98 9.01 2.51
CA GLU A 74 -5.31 9.55 2.74
C GLU A 74 -6.33 8.72 1.97
N LEU A 75 -7.49 8.49 2.58
CA LEU A 75 -8.59 7.80 1.93
C LEU A 75 -9.16 8.69 0.81
N ILE A 76 -9.38 8.10 -0.37
CA ILE A 76 -10.06 8.74 -1.48
C ILE A 76 -11.56 8.50 -1.28
N ASN A 77 -12.34 9.58 -1.17
CA ASN A 77 -13.80 9.53 -1.11
C ASN A 77 -14.41 9.37 -2.51
#